data_AF-A0A5S4YNR2-F1
#
_entry.id   AF-A0A5S4YNR2-F1
#
_cell.length_a   1.000
_cell.length_b   1.000
_cell.length_c   1.000
_cell.angle_alpha   90.00
_cell.angle_beta   90.00
_cell.angle_gamma   90.00
#
_symmetry.space_group_name_H-M   'P 1'
#
loop_
_entity.id
_entity.type
_entity.pdbx_description
1 polymer ?
#
loop_
_entity_poly.entity_id
_entity_poly.type
_entity_poly.pdbx_seq_one_letter_code
_entity_poly.pdbx_strand_id
1 'polypeptide(L)'
;MRLRSILVAALLLAPTAALAAPGIVTVSTGLRAGPGSGFPLVDRIPGGARVNIHGCLRGNAWCDVSFSDDRGWVSSQYLEYLYRNHYVYLPDYADEVDVPVVPFVLTSYWSRYYEGRPWYRRHAYWNSYWTSHERFATRMNLDPRAVRIGRAATRDAAVALGRSGANVQGRAAVAGRDAATARHDAAIAKRGAAIANDRTRAGRSERFVREQTSVQSRNPRDAQARMMHDHAASRAAVRTQPMARAHEAPRVSAAPAARPTEPHLAQPHMAQPRMAQPNVSHGSPMSAHAQMPAPRAAAPATPHPGGGAPHINAAPHGGGGGAPAGGPGGHQKH
;
A
#
# COMPACT_ATOMS: atom_id res chain seq x y z
N MET A 1 14.31 -35.00 48.77
CA MET A 1 13.65 -33.81 48.17
C MET A 1 14.72 -32.82 47.72
N ARG A 2 15.11 -32.72 46.44
CA ARG A 2 15.98 -31.64 45.89
C ARG A 2 16.22 -31.68 44.36
N LEU A 3 15.31 -32.25 43.57
CA LEU A 3 15.46 -32.34 42.10
C LEU A 3 14.31 -31.69 41.30
N ARG A 4 13.30 -31.13 41.97
CA ARG A 4 12.15 -30.50 41.31
C ARG A 4 12.31 -28.99 41.04
N SER A 5 13.35 -28.37 41.58
CA SER A 5 13.54 -26.91 41.52
C SER A 5 14.41 -26.43 40.34
N ILE A 6 15.06 -27.33 39.60
CA ILE A 6 15.98 -26.96 38.50
C ILE A 6 15.23 -26.80 37.16
N LEU A 7 14.07 -27.45 36.99
CA LEU A 7 13.30 -27.38 35.74
C LEU A 7 12.48 -26.09 35.56
N VAL A 8 12.17 -25.36 36.65
CA VAL A 8 11.38 -24.11 36.56
C VAL A 8 12.25 -22.89 36.24
N ALA A 9 13.55 -22.93 36.54
CA ALA A 9 14.48 -21.84 36.24
C ALA A 9 14.91 -21.79 34.76
N ALA A 10 14.77 -22.89 34.02
CA ALA A 10 15.17 -22.96 32.60
C ALA A 10 14.13 -22.36 31.63
N LEU A 11 12.89 -22.10 32.07
CA LEU A 11 11.83 -21.60 31.20
C LEU A 11 11.79 -20.06 31.05
N LEU A 12 12.61 -19.31 31.81
CA LEU A 12 12.61 -17.85 31.79
C LEU A 12 13.72 -17.22 30.91
N LEU A 13 14.55 -18.03 30.25
CA LEU A 13 15.50 -17.56 29.23
C LEU A 13 15.01 -17.88 27.81
N ALA A 14 13.75 -17.60 27.50
CA ALA A 14 13.35 -17.50 26.11
C ALA A 14 14.06 -16.25 25.52
N PRO A 15 14.95 -16.39 24.52
CA PRO A 15 15.53 -15.23 23.87
C PRO A 15 14.37 -14.45 23.22
N THR A 16 14.19 -13.20 23.61
CA THR A 16 13.31 -12.28 22.88
C THR A 16 13.86 -12.18 21.46
N ALA A 17 13.14 -12.76 20.50
CA ALA A 17 13.44 -12.51 19.10
C ALA A 17 13.30 -11.01 18.89
N ALA A 18 14.41 -10.33 18.58
CA ALA A 18 14.38 -8.93 18.19
C ALA A 18 13.49 -8.83 16.94
N LEU A 19 12.28 -8.32 17.13
CA LEU A 19 11.33 -8.15 16.03
C LEU A 19 11.83 -7.00 15.15
N ALA A 20 12.06 -7.29 13.88
CA ALA A 20 12.40 -6.27 12.92
C ALA A 20 11.17 -5.41 12.64
N ALA A 21 11.30 -4.10 12.79
CA ALA A 21 10.24 -3.15 12.51
C ALA A 21 10.28 -2.71 11.03
N PRO A 22 9.12 -2.53 10.38
CA PRO A 22 9.10 -1.94 9.04
C PRO A 22 9.64 -0.50 9.04
N GLY A 23 10.34 -0.14 7.96
CA GLY A 23 10.83 1.21 7.73
C GLY A 23 10.78 1.59 6.25
N ILE A 24 11.04 2.86 5.96
CA ILE A 24 11.12 3.40 4.60
C ILE A 24 12.43 4.19 4.46
N VAL A 25 13.08 4.04 3.32
CA VAL A 25 14.25 4.85 2.98
C VAL A 25 13.80 6.17 2.35
N THR A 26 14.23 7.31 2.88
CA THR A 26 13.76 8.64 2.41
C THR A 26 14.45 9.08 1.11
N VAL A 27 15.70 8.68 0.91
CA VAL A 27 16.52 9.01 -0.28
C VAL A 27 17.37 7.82 -0.68
N SER A 28 17.69 7.72 -1.97
CA SER A 28 18.54 6.64 -2.45
C SER A 28 19.87 6.60 -1.70
N THR A 29 20.17 5.47 -1.07
CA THR A 29 21.30 5.31 -0.16
C THR A 29 21.97 3.95 -0.33
N GLY A 30 23.14 3.78 0.28
CA GLY A 30 23.89 2.54 0.24
C GLY A 30 23.56 1.65 1.44
N LEU A 31 23.25 0.38 1.17
CA LEU A 31 23.31 -0.68 2.19
C LEU A 31 24.78 -1.07 2.37
N ARG A 32 25.30 -1.00 3.59
CA ARG A 32 26.73 -1.20 3.86
C ARG A 32 27.01 -2.44 4.69
N ALA A 33 28.20 -3.00 4.53
CA ALA A 33 28.61 -4.19 5.28
C ALA A 33 28.91 -3.92 6.77
N GLY A 34 28.82 -2.68 7.22
CA GLY A 34 29.04 -2.28 8.61
C GLY A 34 28.61 -0.83 8.87
N PRO A 35 28.50 -0.41 10.14
CA PRO A 35 28.05 0.92 10.52
C PRO A 35 29.16 1.95 10.26
N GLY A 36 29.14 2.57 9.08
CA GLY A 36 30.12 3.58 8.70
C GLY A 36 30.22 3.75 7.19
N SER A 37 30.48 4.99 6.73
CA SER A 37 30.55 5.31 5.31
C SER A 37 31.75 4.72 4.57
N GLY A 38 32.79 4.27 5.29
CA GLY A 38 33.95 3.61 4.70
C GLY A 38 33.78 2.10 4.50
N PHE A 39 32.74 1.47 5.07
CA PHE A 39 32.46 0.06 4.81
C PHE A 39 32.01 -0.17 3.37
N PRO A 40 32.31 -1.35 2.79
CA PRO A 40 31.88 -1.71 1.44
C PRO A 40 30.37 -1.59 1.26
N LEU A 41 29.96 -1.22 0.05
CA LEU A 41 28.57 -1.33 -0.36
C LEU A 41 28.21 -2.79 -0.59
N VAL A 42 27.09 -3.17 0.01
CA VAL A 42 26.40 -4.44 -0.20
C VAL A 42 25.46 -4.25 -1.39
N ASP A 43 24.61 -3.24 -1.31
CA ASP A 43 23.64 -2.91 -2.36
C ASP A 43 23.28 -1.40 -2.33
N ARG A 44 22.47 -0.94 -3.29
CA ARG A 44 21.89 0.39 -3.35
C ARG A 44 20.38 0.31 -3.15
N ILE A 45 19.89 0.98 -2.12
CA ILE A 45 18.47 1.06 -1.80
C ILE A 45 17.89 2.34 -2.41
N PRO A 46 16.86 2.26 -3.27
CA PRO A 46 16.22 3.45 -3.81
C PRO A 46 15.36 4.18 -2.76
N GLY A 47 15.21 5.49 -2.91
CA GLY A 47 14.28 6.27 -2.09
C GLY A 47 12.83 5.76 -2.24
N GLY A 48 12.08 5.75 -1.15
CA GLY A 48 10.73 5.18 -1.04
C GLY A 48 10.70 3.66 -0.82
N ALA A 49 11.84 2.97 -0.88
CA ALA A 49 11.89 1.53 -0.67
C ALA A 49 11.55 1.16 0.78
N ARG A 50 10.80 0.06 0.93
CA ARG A 50 10.53 -0.56 2.23
C ARG A 50 11.70 -1.40 2.67
N VAL A 51 11.99 -1.33 3.96
CA VAL A 51 13.05 -2.10 4.61
C VAL A 51 12.57 -2.64 5.95
N ASN A 52 13.29 -3.60 6.53
CA ASN A 52 13.06 -4.03 7.90
C ASN A 52 14.25 -3.62 8.75
N ILE A 53 13.99 -2.81 9.78
CA ILE A 53 14.97 -2.29 10.74
C ILE A 53 15.01 -3.24 11.92
N HIS A 54 16.15 -3.90 12.12
CA HIS A 54 16.36 -4.89 13.18
C HIS A 54 16.86 -4.28 14.48
N GLY A 55 17.40 -3.06 14.36
CA GLY A 55 17.89 -2.28 15.48
C GLY A 55 18.91 -1.26 15.03
N CYS A 56 19.32 -0.37 15.93
CA CYS A 56 20.33 0.63 15.68
C CYS A 56 21.56 0.43 16.56
N LEU A 57 22.72 0.86 16.06
CA LEU A 57 23.91 0.95 16.87
C LEU A 57 23.68 1.97 17.99
N ARG A 58 24.38 1.83 19.12
CA ARG A 58 24.38 2.86 20.18
C ARG A 58 24.66 4.24 19.59
N GLY A 59 23.86 5.23 19.97
CA GLY A 59 23.91 6.59 19.41
C GLY A 59 23.12 6.76 18.12
N ASN A 60 22.40 5.72 17.69
CA ASN A 60 21.34 5.75 16.68
C ASN A 60 21.76 6.23 15.28
N ALA A 61 23.05 6.44 14.99
CA ALA A 61 23.50 6.99 13.70
C ALA A 61 23.45 5.97 12.55
N TRP A 62 23.49 4.69 12.88
CA TRP A 62 23.46 3.58 11.93
C TRP A 62 22.50 2.51 12.42
N CYS A 63 21.71 1.96 11.50
CA CYS A 63 20.77 0.90 11.80
C CYS A 63 21.02 -0.31 10.91
N ASP A 64 20.88 -1.48 11.52
CA ASP A 64 20.95 -2.78 10.88
C ASP A 64 19.60 -3.08 10.23
N VAL A 65 19.64 -3.33 8.93
CA VAL A 65 18.48 -3.31 8.04
C VAL A 65 18.58 -4.48 7.07
N SER A 66 17.45 -5.12 6.79
CA SER A 66 17.33 -5.99 5.63
C SER A 66 16.55 -5.32 4.51
N PHE A 67 17.06 -5.43 3.29
CA PHE A 67 16.44 -4.97 2.07
C PHE A 67 16.64 -6.04 0.99
N SER A 68 15.54 -6.46 0.35
CA SER A 68 15.57 -7.65 -0.50
C SER A 68 16.14 -8.85 0.29
N ASP A 69 17.01 -9.64 -0.32
CA ASP A 69 17.72 -10.77 0.31
C ASP A 69 19.01 -10.36 1.05
N ASP A 70 19.38 -9.08 1.02
CA ASP A 70 20.59 -8.59 1.66
C ASP A 70 20.31 -8.03 3.07
N ARG A 71 21.27 -8.28 3.97
CA ARG A 71 21.37 -7.67 5.30
C ARG A 71 22.48 -6.62 5.28
N GLY A 72 22.38 -5.54 6.05
CA GLY A 72 23.44 -4.55 6.14
C GLY A 72 23.07 -3.33 6.99
N TRP A 73 23.91 -2.30 6.93
CA TRP A 73 23.78 -1.09 7.73
C TRP A 73 23.47 0.12 6.87
N VAL A 74 22.52 0.93 7.32
CA VAL A 74 22.10 2.19 6.68
C VAL A 74 22.18 3.31 7.71
N SER A 75 22.54 4.52 7.29
CA SER A 75 22.51 5.67 8.19
C SER A 75 21.05 6.03 8.53
N SER A 76 20.77 6.20 9.82
CA SER A 76 19.41 6.48 10.30
C SER A 76 18.83 7.78 9.77
N GLN A 77 19.68 8.73 9.37
CA GLN A 77 19.24 10.00 8.75
C GLN A 77 18.49 9.83 7.41
N TYR A 78 18.48 8.62 6.87
CA TYR A 78 17.74 8.27 5.67
C TYR A 78 16.59 7.30 5.94
N LEU A 79 16.24 7.05 7.19
CA LEU A 79 15.24 6.08 7.58
C LEU A 79 14.03 6.74 8.22
N GLU A 80 12.86 6.25 7.83
CA GLU A 80 11.63 6.35 8.60
C GLU A 80 11.35 5.02 9.27
N TYR A 81 10.78 5.07 10.47
CA TYR A 81 10.49 3.92 11.30
C TYR A 81 8.98 3.81 11.52
N LEU A 82 8.41 2.62 11.38
CA LEU A 82 7.00 2.40 11.67
C LEU A 82 6.78 2.32 13.19
N TYR A 83 6.24 3.38 13.77
CA TYR A 83 5.88 3.44 15.19
C TYR A 83 4.38 3.69 15.33
N ARG A 84 3.68 2.95 16.19
CA ARG A 84 2.23 3.11 16.44
C ARG A 84 1.42 3.33 15.15
N ASN A 85 1.66 2.50 14.15
CA ASN A 85 1.00 2.51 12.84
C ASN A 85 1.19 3.79 11.99
N HIS A 86 2.23 4.58 12.25
CA HIS A 86 2.65 5.71 11.41
C HIS A 86 4.17 5.71 11.20
N TYR A 87 4.61 6.13 10.01
CA TYR A 87 6.04 6.30 9.75
C TYR A 87 6.50 7.61 10.36
N VAL A 88 7.59 7.55 11.15
CA VAL A 88 8.23 8.71 11.75
C VAL A 88 9.66 8.82 11.29
N TYR A 89 10.15 10.05 11.13
CA TYR A 89 11.55 10.28 10.79
C TYR A 89 12.46 9.80 11.94
N LEU A 90 13.24 8.74 11.70
CA LEU A 90 13.86 7.98 12.77
C LEU A 90 14.79 8.81 13.67
N PRO A 91 15.64 9.72 13.17
CA PRO A 91 16.50 10.54 14.02
C PRO A 91 15.79 11.41 15.04
N ASP A 92 14.56 11.87 14.75
CA ASP A 92 13.79 12.71 15.67
C ASP A 92 13.14 11.87 16.79
N TYR A 93 13.04 10.55 16.58
CA TYR A 93 12.26 9.64 17.42
C TYR A 93 13.09 8.50 18.04
N ALA A 94 14.36 8.36 17.69
CA ALA A 94 15.17 7.19 18.05
C ALA A 94 15.27 6.95 19.57
N ASP A 95 15.17 8.00 20.39
CA ASP A 95 15.18 7.92 21.85
C ASP A 95 13.77 7.67 22.45
N GLU A 96 12.69 7.90 21.69
CA GLU A 96 11.30 7.69 22.11
C GLU A 96 10.76 6.33 21.67
N VAL A 97 11.18 5.83 20.50
CA VAL A 97 10.58 4.66 19.84
C VAL A 97 11.16 3.30 20.25
N ASP A 98 11.95 3.26 21.34
CA ASP A 98 12.59 2.06 21.89
C ASP A 98 13.20 1.15 20.80
N VAL A 99 13.86 1.76 19.80
CA VAL A 99 14.48 0.98 18.73
C VAL A 99 15.54 0.07 19.37
N PRO A 100 15.50 -1.26 19.12
CA PRO A 100 16.45 -2.17 19.74
C PRO A 100 17.89 -1.74 19.45
N VAL A 101 18.71 -1.66 20.49
CA VAL A 101 20.14 -1.39 20.32
C VAL A 101 20.85 -2.69 19.97
N VAL A 102 21.46 -2.75 18.80
CA VAL A 102 22.16 -3.95 18.30
C VAL A 102 23.67 -3.70 18.20
N PRO A 103 24.52 -4.61 18.71
CA PRO A 103 25.96 -4.49 18.58
C PRO A 103 26.40 -4.85 17.16
N PHE A 104 27.50 -4.25 16.70
CA PHE A 104 28.20 -4.70 15.51
C PHE A 104 29.50 -5.39 15.89
N VAL A 105 29.55 -6.70 15.63
CA VAL A 105 30.77 -7.50 15.74
C VAL A 105 31.13 -7.97 14.34
N LEU A 106 32.20 -7.40 13.78
CA LEU A 106 32.56 -7.59 12.37
C LEU A 106 32.67 -9.07 11.99
N THR A 107 33.41 -9.86 12.76
CA THR A 107 33.66 -11.27 12.47
C THR A 107 32.35 -12.06 12.38
N SER A 108 31.52 -12.05 13.42
CA SER A 108 30.29 -12.85 13.44
C SER A 108 29.22 -12.34 12.48
N TYR A 109 29.13 -11.02 12.27
CA TYR A 109 28.20 -10.44 11.32
C TYR A 109 28.58 -10.81 9.88
N TRP A 110 29.86 -10.71 9.52
CA TRP A 110 30.31 -11.00 8.16
C TRP A 110 30.29 -12.48 7.85
N SER A 111 30.68 -13.35 8.79
CA SER A 111 30.55 -14.80 8.57
C SER A 111 29.09 -15.22 8.40
N ARG A 112 28.15 -14.51 9.03
CA ARG A 112 26.72 -14.83 8.86
C ARG A 112 26.15 -14.41 7.51
N TYR A 113 26.57 -13.26 6.98
CA TYR A 113 25.88 -12.64 5.84
C TYR A 113 26.72 -12.52 4.56
N TYR A 114 28.06 -12.66 4.63
CA TYR A 114 28.94 -12.17 3.58
C TYR A 114 30.12 -13.09 3.20
N GLU A 115 30.13 -14.38 3.56
CA GLU A 115 31.26 -15.28 3.27
C GLU A 115 31.69 -15.29 1.80
N GLY A 116 30.76 -15.10 0.87
CA GLY A 116 31.02 -15.06 -0.58
C GLY A 116 31.43 -13.69 -1.15
N ARG A 117 31.52 -12.62 -0.34
CA ARG A 117 31.75 -11.26 -0.87
C ARG A 117 33.25 -11.01 -1.12
N PRO A 118 33.65 -10.30 -2.20
CA PRO A 118 35.07 -10.15 -2.58
C PRO A 118 35.95 -9.51 -1.49
N TRP A 119 35.37 -8.67 -0.65
CA TRP A 119 36.05 -7.98 0.45
C TRP A 119 36.08 -8.79 1.76
N TYR A 120 35.36 -9.92 1.85
CA TYR A 120 35.31 -10.79 3.03
C TYR A 120 36.71 -11.27 3.46
N ARG A 121 37.54 -11.67 2.48
CA ARG A 121 38.92 -12.13 2.70
C ARG A 121 39.83 -11.11 3.41
N ARG A 122 39.45 -9.83 3.46
CA ARG A 122 40.21 -8.75 4.11
C ARG A 122 39.76 -8.50 5.56
N HIS A 123 39.36 -9.56 6.27
CA HIS A 123 38.85 -9.47 7.63
C HIS A 123 39.75 -8.66 8.59
N ALA A 124 41.06 -8.89 8.57
CA ALA A 124 42.01 -8.18 9.44
C ALA A 124 42.03 -6.66 9.19
N TYR A 125 42.03 -6.24 7.92
CA TYR A 125 41.95 -4.83 7.55
C TYR A 125 40.66 -4.20 8.07
N TRP A 126 39.51 -4.86 7.85
CA TRP A 126 38.23 -4.31 8.23
C TRP A 126 38.00 -4.31 9.73
N ASN A 127 38.56 -5.28 10.45
CA ASN A 127 38.58 -5.26 11.90
C ASN A 127 39.35 -4.05 12.43
N SER A 128 40.55 -3.79 11.89
CA SER A 128 41.33 -2.59 12.24
C SER A 128 40.63 -1.28 11.86
N TYR A 129 39.96 -1.23 10.71
CA TYR A 129 39.14 -0.10 10.31
C TYR A 129 38.01 0.13 11.33
N TRP A 130 37.29 -0.93 11.71
CA TRP A 130 36.19 -0.84 12.67
C TRP A 130 36.65 -0.33 14.04
N THR A 131 37.70 -0.93 14.62
CA THR A 131 38.27 -0.50 15.91
C THR A 131 38.67 0.98 15.89
N SER A 132 39.18 1.48 14.76
CA SER A 132 39.58 2.89 14.64
C SER A 132 38.42 3.85 14.31
N HIS A 133 37.25 3.36 13.88
CA HIS A 133 36.13 4.20 13.41
C HIS A 133 34.83 4.06 14.20
N GLU A 134 34.74 3.11 15.14
CA GLU A 134 33.55 2.88 15.98
C GLU A 134 33.05 4.17 16.63
N ARG A 135 33.96 4.99 17.20
CA ARG A 135 33.61 6.26 17.85
C ARG A 135 32.89 7.28 16.95
N PHE A 136 33.05 7.17 15.64
CA PHE A 136 32.37 8.03 14.67
C PHE A 136 31.05 7.42 14.25
N ALA A 137 30.97 6.09 14.19
CA ALA A 137 29.74 5.37 13.92
C ALA A 137 28.73 5.48 15.05
N THR A 138 29.17 5.63 16.30
CA THR A 138 28.28 5.84 17.46
C THR A 138 27.93 7.30 17.68
N ARG A 139 28.42 8.23 16.86
CA ARG A 139 28.12 9.65 16.96
C ARG A 139 27.13 10.06 15.88
N MET A 140 26.00 10.61 16.33
CA MET A 140 24.96 11.13 15.46
C MET A 140 25.40 12.46 14.84
N ASN A 141 25.89 12.43 13.60
CA ASN A 141 26.23 13.61 12.81
C ASN A 141 25.22 13.75 11.68
N LEU A 142 24.17 14.54 11.93
CA LEU A 142 23.10 14.76 10.98
C LEU A 142 23.48 15.79 9.92
N ASP A 143 23.39 15.40 8.66
CA ASP A 143 23.46 16.35 7.55
C ASP A 143 22.17 17.20 7.50
N PRO A 144 22.26 18.55 7.53
CA PRO A 144 21.07 19.40 7.54
C PRO A 144 20.14 19.23 6.33
N ARG A 145 20.68 18.84 5.16
CA ARG A 145 19.86 18.58 3.97
C ARG A 145 19.13 17.25 4.12
N ALA A 146 19.81 16.20 4.60
CA ALA A 146 19.19 14.92 4.89
C ALA A 146 18.02 15.06 5.87
N VAL A 147 18.21 15.83 6.95
CA VAL A 147 17.15 16.12 7.93
C VAL A 147 15.96 16.82 7.28
N ARG A 148 16.22 17.84 6.44
CA ARG A 148 15.15 18.56 5.75
C ARG A 148 14.36 17.63 4.82
N ILE A 149 15.06 16.79 4.06
CA ILE A 149 14.42 15.85 3.13
C ILE A 149 13.63 14.79 3.89
N GLY A 150 14.21 14.20 4.95
CA GLY A 150 13.54 13.19 5.76
C GLY A 150 12.27 13.71 6.43
N ARG A 151 12.35 14.88 7.08
CA ARG A 151 11.16 15.51 7.68
C ARG A 151 10.10 15.90 6.64
N ALA A 152 10.52 16.34 5.45
CA ALA A 152 9.60 16.64 4.36
C ALA A 152 8.89 15.36 3.86
N ALA A 153 9.65 14.27 3.64
CA ALA A 153 9.11 12.98 3.23
C ALA A 153 8.04 12.46 4.21
N THR A 154 8.31 12.54 5.51
CA THR A 154 7.36 12.10 6.55
C THR A 154 6.08 12.95 6.56
N ARG A 155 6.21 14.27 6.40
CA ARG A 155 5.05 15.17 6.30
C ARG A 155 4.22 14.89 5.06
N ASP A 156 4.87 14.73 3.90
CA ASP A 156 4.20 14.44 2.64
C ASP A 156 3.46 13.11 2.70
N ALA A 157 4.05 12.09 3.33
CA ALA A 157 3.40 10.81 3.58
C ALA A 157 2.17 10.96 4.49
N ALA A 158 2.26 11.74 5.57
CA ALA A 158 1.12 12.02 6.45
C ALA A 158 -0.01 12.76 5.72
N VAL A 159 0.32 13.76 4.88
CA VAL A 159 -0.65 14.49 4.06
C VAL A 159 -1.32 13.56 3.04
N ALA A 160 -0.56 12.68 2.38
CA ALA A 160 -1.09 11.70 1.43
C ALA A 160 -2.06 10.71 2.10
N LEU A 161 -1.74 10.24 3.32
CA LEU A 161 -2.64 9.40 4.11
C LEU A 161 -3.92 10.15 4.50
N GLY A 162 -3.82 11.40 4.94
CA GLY A 162 -4.96 12.25 5.24
C GLY A 162 -5.87 12.48 4.03
N ARG A 163 -5.29 12.77 2.85
CA ARG A 163 -6.02 12.94 1.59
C ARG A 163 -6.73 11.66 1.16
N SER A 164 -6.10 10.51 1.37
CA SER A 164 -6.69 9.20 1.08
C SER A 164 -7.87 8.90 2.00
N GLY A 165 -7.75 9.17 3.29
CA GLY A 165 -8.85 9.06 4.26
C GLY A 165 -10.03 9.97 3.90
N ALA A 166 -9.76 11.23 3.56
CA ALA A 166 -10.79 12.17 3.12
C ALA A 166 -11.51 11.70 1.85
N ASN A 167 -10.80 11.09 0.89
CA ASN A 167 -11.39 10.53 -0.33
C ASN A 167 -12.31 9.34 -0.01
N VAL A 168 -11.87 8.42 0.86
CA VAL A 168 -12.70 7.28 1.31
C VAL A 168 -13.97 7.78 1.99
N GLN A 169 -13.86 8.77 2.86
CA GLN A 169 -15.02 9.34 3.56
C GLN A 169 -15.96 10.09 2.60
N GLY A 170 -15.42 10.82 1.62
CA GLY A 170 -16.20 11.44 0.55
C GLY A 170 -16.98 10.43 -0.29
N ARG A 171 -16.35 9.31 -0.69
CA ARG A 171 -17.00 8.22 -1.42
C ARG A 171 -18.12 7.56 -0.60
N ALA A 172 -17.88 7.34 0.70
CA ALA A 172 -18.90 6.82 1.61
C ALA A 172 -20.10 7.77 1.75
N ALA A 173 -19.84 9.08 1.83
CA ALA A 173 -20.90 10.09 1.89
C ALA A 173 -21.73 10.16 0.59
N VAL A 174 -21.09 10.07 -0.59
CA VAL A 174 -21.78 9.99 -1.88
C VAL A 174 -22.65 8.73 -1.96
N ALA A 175 -22.08 7.55 -1.63
CA ALA A 175 -22.84 6.30 -1.61
C ALA A 175 -24.05 6.36 -0.65
N GLY A 176 -23.89 7.03 0.50
CA GLY A 176 -24.99 7.27 1.44
C GLY A 176 -26.11 8.14 0.86
N ARG A 177 -25.77 9.19 0.10
CA ARG A 177 -26.75 10.03 -0.59
C ARG A 177 -27.46 9.25 -1.69
N ASP A 178 -26.73 8.49 -2.50
CA ASP A 178 -27.32 7.68 -3.57
C ASP A 178 -28.30 6.65 -3.02
N ALA A 179 -27.96 6.01 -1.89
CA ALA A 179 -28.87 5.11 -1.19
C ALA A 179 -30.12 5.83 -0.65
N ALA A 180 -29.99 7.08 -0.19
CA ALA A 180 -31.13 7.88 0.25
C ALA A 180 -32.04 8.27 -0.94
N THR A 181 -31.45 8.69 -2.07
CA THR A 181 -32.18 8.98 -3.32
C THR A 181 -32.92 7.75 -3.82
N ALA A 182 -32.25 6.59 -3.87
CA ALA A 182 -32.89 5.33 -4.28
C ALA A 182 -34.07 4.93 -3.38
N ARG A 183 -33.98 5.17 -2.06
CA ARG A 183 -35.10 4.95 -1.13
C ARG A 183 -36.25 5.92 -1.39
N HIS A 184 -35.94 7.18 -1.70
CA HIS A 184 -36.96 8.18 -2.05
C HIS A 184 -37.68 7.80 -3.34
N ASP A 185 -36.94 7.43 -4.39
CA ASP A 185 -37.50 6.98 -5.68
C ASP A 185 -38.37 5.73 -5.51
N ALA A 186 -37.91 4.76 -4.70
CA ALA A 186 -38.70 3.58 -4.38
C ALA A 186 -40.00 3.92 -3.62
N ALA A 187 -39.97 4.93 -2.74
CA ALA A 187 -41.16 5.40 -2.04
C ALA A 187 -42.14 6.12 -2.99
N ILE A 188 -41.64 6.93 -3.93
CA ILE A 188 -42.45 7.54 -4.99
C ILE A 188 -43.08 6.44 -5.87
N ALA A 189 -42.29 5.46 -6.30
CA ALA A 189 -42.78 4.33 -7.10
C ALA A 189 -43.87 3.54 -6.38
N LYS A 190 -43.71 3.26 -5.08
CA LYS A 190 -44.73 2.62 -4.24
C LYS A 190 -46.01 3.44 -4.17
N ARG A 191 -45.91 4.77 -3.97
CA ARG A 191 -47.10 5.66 -3.99
C ARG A 191 -47.78 5.66 -5.35
N GLY A 192 -47.01 5.73 -6.44
CA GLY A 192 -47.53 5.63 -7.80
C GLY A 192 -48.30 4.33 -8.06
N ALA A 193 -47.73 3.20 -7.62
CA ALA A 193 -48.39 1.89 -7.72
C ALA A 193 -49.69 1.82 -6.90
N ALA A 194 -49.72 2.40 -5.69
CA ALA A 194 -50.93 2.46 -4.87
C ALA A 194 -52.05 3.29 -5.54
N ILE A 195 -51.71 4.46 -6.10
CA ILE A 195 -52.68 5.31 -6.83
C ILE A 195 -53.20 4.59 -8.08
N ALA A 196 -52.33 3.91 -8.83
CA ALA A 196 -52.74 3.13 -9.99
C ALA A 196 -53.74 2.02 -9.58
N ASN A 197 -53.45 1.31 -8.49
CA ASN A 197 -54.32 0.26 -7.99
C ASN A 197 -55.69 0.82 -7.54
N ASP A 198 -55.72 1.97 -6.87
CA ASP A 198 -56.96 2.64 -6.48
C ASP A 198 -57.81 3.04 -7.68
N ARG A 199 -57.21 3.62 -8.73
CA ARG A 199 -57.90 3.90 -10.00
C ARG A 199 -58.46 2.63 -10.66
N THR A 200 -57.71 1.53 -10.67
CA THR A 200 -58.23 0.27 -11.24
C THR A 200 -59.40 -0.28 -10.43
N ARG A 201 -59.40 -0.11 -9.10
CA ARG A 201 -60.52 -0.47 -8.24
C ARG A 201 -61.74 0.41 -8.53
N ALA A 202 -61.54 1.72 -8.59
CA ALA A 202 -62.58 2.70 -8.91
C ALA A 202 -63.24 2.41 -10.28
N GLY A 203 -62.44 2.18 -11.32
CA GLY A 203 -62.94 1.82 -12.65
C GLY A 203 -63.67 0.47 -12.69
N ARG A 204 -63.27 -0.50 -11.84
CA ARG A 204 -64.00 -1.76 -11.67
C ARG A 204 -65.35 -1.53 -11.01
N SER A 205 -65.43 -0.71 -9.97
CA SER A 205 -66.71 -0.34 -9.34
C SER A 205 -67.62 0.44 -10.27
N GLU A 206 -67.12 1.39 -11.06
CA GLU A 206 -67.92 2.12 -12.05
C GLU A 206 -68.51 1.18 -13.12
N ARG A 207 -67.72 0.20 -13.57
CA ARG A 207 -68.21 -0.82 -14.52
C ARG A 207 -69.33 -1.66 -13.89
N PHE A 208 -69.17 -2.09 -12.64
CA PHE A 208 -70.21 -2.80 -11.90
C PHE A 208 -71.50 -1.98 -11.74
N VAL A 209 -71.39 -0.70 -11.40
CA VAL A 209 -72.55 0.20 -11.30
C VAL A 209 -73.24 0.34 -12.65
N ARG A 210 -72.49 0.60 -13.72
CA ARG A 210 -73.04 0.73 -15.08
C ARG A 210 -73.73 -0.56 -15.54
N GLU A 211 -73.17 -1.71 -15.20
CA GLU A 211 -73.75 -3.02 -15.51
C GLU A 211 -75.06 -3.24 -14.73
N GLN A 212 -75.10 -2.93 -13.43
CA GLN A 212 -76.34 -2.91 -12.65
C GLN A 212 -77.39 -1.96 -13.23
N THR A 213 -77.03 -0.74 -13.62
CA THR A 213 -77.98 0.22 -14.22
C THR A 213 -78.51 -0.29 -15.56
N SER A 214 -77.67 -0.94 -16.37
CA SER A 214 -78.06 -1.55 -17.65
C SER A 214 -79.00 -2.75 -17.48
N VAL A 215 -78.87 -3.50 -16.39
CA VAL A 215 -79.76 -4.61 -16.03
C VAL A 215 -81.07 -4.08 -15.44
N GLN A 216 -81.02 -2.97 -14.68
CA GLN A 216 -82.20 -2.33 -14.10
C GLN A 216 -83.06 -1.63 -15.15
N SER A 217 -82.47 -1.01 -16.18
CA SER A 217 -83.23 -0.41 -17.29
C SER A 217 -83.86 -1.45 -18.21
N ARG A 218 -83.37 -2.69 -18.19
CA ARG A 218 -83.92 -3.87 -18.90
C ARG A 218 -85.19 -4.47 -18.25
N ASN A 219 -85.84 -3.79 -17.30
CA ASN A 219 -87.14 -4.20 -16.73
C ASN A 219 -87.98 -2.95 -16.45
N PRO A 220 -89.31 -2.85 -16.67
CA PRO A 220 -90.35 -3.85 -17.00
C PRO A 220 -90.86 -3.84 -18.46
N ARG A 221 -90.34 -2.98 -19.34
CA ARG A 221 -90.82 -2.88 -20.74
C ARG A 221 -90.40 -4.08 -21.62
N ASP A 222 -89.22 -4.66 -21.38
CA ASP A 222 -88.74 -5.84 -22.13
C ASP A 222 -89.48 -7.13 -21.74
N ALA A 223 -89.97 -7.24 -20.50
CA ALA A 223 -90.81 -8.37 -20.07
C ALA A 223 -92.15 -8.39 -20.81
N GLN A 224 -92.72 -7.20 -21.08
CA GLN A 224 -93.95 -7.05 -21.84
C GLN A 224 -93.74 -7.27 -23.34
N ALA A 225 -92.57 -6.89 -23.89
CA ALA A 225 -92.20 -7.16 -25.28
C ALA A 225 -91.96 -8.65 -25.56
N ARG A 226 -91.38 -9.41 -24.63
CA ARG A 226 -91.23 -10.87 -24.77
C ARG A 226 -92.56 -11.62 -24.74
N MET A 227 -93.51 -11.20 -23.91
CA MET A 227 -94.88 -11.78 -23.91
C MET A 227 -95.63 -11.56 -25.25
N MET A 228 -95.35 -10.46 -25.95
CA MET A 228 -95.93 -10.18 -27.28
C MET A 228 -95.22 -10.94 -28.42
N HIS A 229 -93.92 -11.21 -28.29
CA HIS A 229 -93.19 -11.99 -29.30
C HIS A 229 -93.50 -13.50 -29.24
N ASP A 230 -93.77 -14.08 -28.06
CA ASP A 230 -94.17 -15.50 -27.94
C ASP A 230 -95.55 -15.80 -28.57
N HIS A 231 -96.47 -14.83 -28.56
CA HIS A 231 -97.75 -14.94 -29.27
C HIS A 231 -97.62 -14.82 -30.80
N ALA A 232 -96.51 -14.24 -31.30
CA ALA A 232 -96.20 -14.16 -32.72
C ALA A 232 -95.40 -15.37 -33.23
N ALA A 233 -94.55 -15.96 -32.39
CA ALA A 233 -93.72 -17.12 -32.73
C ALA A 233 -94.50 -18.45 -32.77
N SER A 234 -95.64 -18.54 -32.08
CA SER A 234 -96.50 -19.73 -32.05
C SER A 234 -97.35 -19.93 -33.33
N ARG A 235 -97.39 -18.96 -34.25
CA ARG A 235 -98.11 -19.06 -35.54
C ARG A 235 -97.23 -19.34 -36.77
N ALA A 236 -95.91 -19.43 -36.63
CA ALA A 236 -95.02 -19.56 -37.78
C ALA A 236 -93.82 -20.49 -37.51
N ALA A 237 -94.07 -21.77 -37.20
CA ALA A 237 -93.08 -22.84 -37.39
C ALA A 237 -93.71 -24.25 -37.25
N VAL A 238 -94.71 -24.56 -38.07
CA VAL A 238 -94.98 -25.95 -38.49
C VAL A 238 -94.25 -26.14 -39.82
N ARG A 239 -93.37 -27.16 -39.87
CA ARG A 239 -92.48 -27.61 -40.98
C ARG A 239 -91.11 -26.93 -41.08
N THR A 240 -90.09 -27.52 -40.44
CA THR A 240 -89.11 -28.46 -41.06
C THR A 240 -87.99 -28.82 -40.06
N GLN A 241 -87.61 -30.10 -40.02
CA GLN A 241 -86.39 -30.67 -39.42
C GLN A 241 -85.93 -31.83 -40.33
N PRO A 242 -84.71 -32.42 -40.21
CA PRO A 242 -83.42 -31.96 -39.67
C PRO A 242 -82.21 -32.42 -40.55
N MET A 243 -80.96 -32.23 -40.08
CA MET A 243 -79.75 -33.11 -40.15
C MET A 243 -78.51 -32.20 -39.86
N ALA A 244 -77.95 -32.17 -38.64
CA ALA A 244 -77.00 -33.10 -38.00
C ALA A 244 -75.51 -32.71 -38.20
N ARG A 245 -74.85 -32.17 -37.17
CA ARG A 245 -73.53 -32.66 -36.70
C ARG A 245 -73.25 -32.23 -35.26
N ALA A 246 -72.69 -33.17 -34.51
CA ALA A 246 -72.49 -33.15 -33.08
C ALA A 246 -71.04 -32.84 -32.67
N HIS A 247 -70.91 -32.37 -31.40
CA HIS A 247 -69.77 -32.41 -30.46
C HIS A 247 -68.45 -31.76 -30.89
N GLU A 248 -67.73 -31.02 -30.03
CA GLU A 248 -67.13 -31.44 -28.75
C GLU A 248 -66.61 -30.19 -27.97
N ALA A 249 -66.39 -30.35 -26.66
CA ALA A 249 -66.15 -29.35 -25.61
C ALA A 249 -64.85 -28.48 -25.73
N PRO A 250 -64.79 -27.32 -25.02
CA PRO A 250 -63.65 -26.41 -25.06
C PRO A 250 -62.60 -26.77 -23.99
N ARG A 251 -61.31 -26.73 -24.37
CA ARG A 251 -60.19 -26.72 -23.42
C ARG A 251 -59.31 -25.48 -23.60
N VAL A 252 -59.06 -24.87 -22.44
CA VAL A 252 -58.16 -23.78 -22.10
C VAL A 252 -56.73 -24.02 -22.60
N SER A 253 -56.01 -22.95 -22.97
CA SER A 253 -54.54 -22.96 -23.04
C SER A 253 -53.97 -21.61 -22.66
N ALA A 254 -52.98 -21.66 -21.76
CA ALA A 254 -52.26 -20.57 -21.13
C ALA A 254 -50.78 -20.57 -21.58
N ALA A 255 -50.16 -19.38 -21.48
CA ALA A 255 -48.74 -19.03 -21.28
C ALA A 255 -47.63 -19.68 -22.14
N PRO A 256 -46.65 -18.89 -22.66
CA PRO A 256 -45.43 -19.42 -23.25
C PRO A 256 -44.21 -19.29 -22.32
N ALA A 257 -43.43 -20.36 -22.17
CA ALA A 257 -42.02 -20.28 -21.77
C ALA A 257 -41.20 -21.47 -22.28
N ALA A 258 -40.00 -21.12 -22.78
CA ALA A 258 -38.76 -21.88 -22.87
C ALA A 258 -38.66 -23.15 -23.76
N ARG A 259 -37.61 -23.15 -24.61
CA ARG A 259 -37.03 -24.33 -25.27
C ARG A 259 -35.87 -24.88 -24.44
N PRO A 260 -35.71 -26.20 -24.34
CA PRO A 260 -34.43 -26.85 -24.06
C PRO A 260 -33.95 -27.78 -25.18
N THR A 261 -32.65 -28.05 -25.10
CA THR A 261 -31.71 -28.73 -25.98
C THR A 261 -31.72 -30.25 -25.80
N GLU A 262 -31.37 -31.00 -26.86
CA GLU A 262 -31.19 -32.47 -26.85
C GLU A 262 -29.83 -32.95 -26.30
N PRO A 263 -29.71 -34.25 -25.93
CA PRO A 263 -28.53 -34.85 -25.29
C PRO A 263 -27.65 -35.66 -26.27
N HIS A 264 -26.35 -35.78 -25.97
CA HIS A 264 -25.43 -36.70 -26.65
C HIS A 264 -24.69 -37.60 -25.64
N LEU A 265 -24.53 -38.88 -26.01
CA LEU A 265 -23.90 -39.96 -25.24
C LEU A 265 -22.39 -39.75 -25.03
N ALA A 266 -21.89 -40.39 -23.96
CA ALA A 266 -20.50 -40.44 -23.55
C ALA A 266 -19.72 -41.63 -24.14
N GLN A 267 -18.40 -41.47 -24.34
CA GLN A 267 -17.31 -42.42 -23.99
C GLN A 267 -15.93 -41.70 -24.04
N PRO A 268 -14.83 -42.26 -23.44
CA PRO A 268 -13.91 -41.49 -22.58
C PRO A 268 -12.49 -41.27 -23.16
N HIS A 269 -11.82 -40.19 -22.73
CA HIS A 269 -10.38 -39.99 -22.97
C HIS A 269 -9.64 -39.58 -21.69
N MET A 270 -8.51 -40.24 -21.46
CA MET A 270 -7.62 -40.08 -20.30
C MET A 270 -6.94 -38.71 -20.23
N ALA A 271 -6.60 -38.34 -19.00
CA ALA A 271 -5.91 -37.14 -18.58
C ALA A 271 -4.50 -36.96 -19.20
N GLN A 272 -4.16 -35.71 -19.53
CA GLN A 272 -2.78 -35.18 -19.50
C GLN A 272 -2.77 -33.76 -18.91
N PRO A 273 -1.82 -33.41 -18.03
CA PRO A 273 -1.72 -32.08 -17.45
C PRO A 273 -0.96 -31.14 -18.39
N ARG A 274 -1.60 -30.03 -18.79
CA ARG A 274 -0.92 -28.90 -19.46
C ARG A 274 -0.34 -27.97 -18.40
N MET A 275 0.98 -27.88 -18.36
CA MET A 275 1.70 -26.88 -17.57
C MET A 275 1.32 -25.47 -18.02
N ALA A 276 1.03 -24.60 -17.06
CA ALA A 276 0.93 -23.17 -17.28
C ALA A 276 2.32 -22.60 -17.59
N GLN A 277 2.49 -22.05 -18.79
CA GLN A 277 3.63 -21.21 -19.13
C GLN A 277 3.37 -19.77 -18.65
N PRO A 278 4.37 -19.08 -18.08
CA PRO A 278 4.26 -17.68 -17.72
C PRO A 278 4.32 -16.78 -18.97
N ASN A 279 3.48 -15.75 -18.93
CA ASN A 279 3.36 -14.70 -19.93
C ASN A 279 4.64 -13.83 -19.91
N VAL A 280 5.50 -13.96 -20.93
CA VAL A 280 6.67 -13.10 -21.13
C VAL A 280 6.28 -12.03 -22.14
N SER A 281 6.01 -10.82 -21.65
CA SER A 281 5.82 -9.65 -22.50
C SER A 281 7.16 -9.22 -23.10
N HIS A 282 7.30 -9.39 -24.41
CA HIS A 282 8.41 -8.87 -25.20
C HIS A 282 8.38 -7.33 -25.21
N GLY A 283 9.39 -6.71 -24.59
CA GLY A 283 9.77 -5.31 -24.83
C GLY A 283 10.84 -5.24 -25.94
N SER A 284 10.64 -4.33 -26.88
CA SER A 284 11.49 -4.07 -28.05
C SER A 284 12.98 -3.80 -27.73
N PRO A 285 13.91 -4.10 -28.66
CA PRO A 285 15.34 -3.93 -28.43
C PRO A 285 15.78 -2.47 -28.59
N MET A 286 16.53 -1.95 -27.62
CA MET A 286 17.34 -0.74 -27.82
C MET A 286 18.71 -1.16 -28.36
N SER A 287 19.00 -0.69 -29.57
CA SER A 287 20.30 -0.79 -30.24
C SER A 287 21.39 -0.12 -29.39
N ALA A 288 22.35 -0.92 -28.92
CA ALA A 288 23.60 -0.43 -28.35
C ALA A 288 24.66 -0.38 -29.47
N HIS A 289 24.91 0.80 -30.03
CA HIS A 289 26.20 1.07 -30.66
C HIS A 289 27.19 1.45 -29.57
N ALA A 290 28.14 0.55 -29.36
CA ALA A 290 29.34 0.77 -28.57
C ALA A 290 30.28 1.74 -29.30
N GLN A 291 30.71 2.80 -28.60
CA GLN A 291 31.98 3.47 -28.88
C GLN A 291 32.64 3.84 -27.55
N MET A 292 33.64 3.04 -27.20
CA MET A 292 34.59 3.28 -26.12
C MET A 292 35.64 4.31 -26.58
N PRO A 293 35.97 5.33 -25.78
CA PRO A 293 37.27 5.99 -25.89
C PRO A 293 38.33 5.18 -25.14
N ALA A 294 39.40 4.82 -25.84
CA ALA A 294 40.59 4.17 -25.30
C ALA A 294 41.26 4.99 -24.17
N PRO A 295 42.02 4.35 -23.25
CA PRO A 295 42.79 5.07 -22.25
C PRO A 295 43.95 5.80 -22.91
N ARG A 296 44.02 7.13 -22.75
CA ARG A 296 45.22 7.88 -23.10
C ARG A 296 46.34 7.51 -22.14
N ALA A 297 47.42 7.01 -22.71
CA ALA A 297 48.68 6.71 -22.09
C ALA A 297 49.21 7.92 -21.29
N ALA A 298 49.76 7.61 -20.11
CA ALA A 298 50.59 8.51 -19.34
C ALA A 298 51.81 8.94 -20.18
N ALA A 299 52.02 10.25 -20.29
CA ALA A 299 53.28 10.84 -20.72
C ALA A 299 54.07 11.31 -19.48
N PRO A 300 55.41 11.22 -19.52
CA PRO A 300 56.27 11.26 -18.34
C PRO A 300 56.45 12.68 -17.76
N ALA A 301 56.67 12.71 -16.45
CA ALA A 301 57.06 13.90 -15.70
C ALA A 301 58.41 14.44 -16.19
N THR A 302 58.47 15.74 -16.45
CA THR A 302 59.71 16.48 -16.66
C THR A 302 60.37 16.84 -15.31
N PRO A 303 61.71 16.87 -15.24
CA PRO A 303 62.43 17.10 -13.99
C PRO A 303 62.58 18.61 -13.69
N HIS A 304 62.28 19.02 -12.47
CA HIS A 304 62.69 20.32 -11.92
C HIS A 304 64.10 20.23 -11.32
N PRO A 305 65.03 21.16 -11.63
CA PRO A 305 66.34 21.20 -11.01
C PRO A 305 66.39 22.18 -9.83
N GLY A 306 67.03 21.74 -8.74
CA GLY A 306 67.69 22.57 -7.72
C GLY A 306 66.77 23.40 -6.81
N GLY A 307 66.92 23.46 -5.50
CA GLY A 307 68.07 23.23 -4.65
C GLY A 307 68.04 24.34 -3.58
N GLY A 308 68.25 24.00 -2.31
CA GLY A 308 68.53 24.99 -1.27
C GLY A 308 67.69 24.88 0.01
N ALA A 309 68.26 24.18 0.99
CA ALA A 309 68.16 24.50 2.41
C ALA A 309 69.59 24.35 2.98
N PRO A 310 69.93 24.75 4.22
CA PRO A 310 69.29 25.67 5.17
C PRO A 310 70.31 26.69 5.76
N HIS A 311 69.87 27.76 6.44
CA HIS A 311 70.70 28.39 7.48
C HIS A 311 69.89 29.19 8.52
N ILE A 312 69.96 28.66 9.74
CA ILE A 312 69.98 29.29 11.06
C ILE A 312 71.09 30.34 11.18
N ASN A 313 70.80 31.45 11.85
CA ASN A 313 71.62 32.27 12.78
C ASN A 313 71.19 33.74 12.71
N ALA A 314 70.59 34.29 13.77
CA ALA A 314 71.26 34.93 14.91
C ALA A 314 71.32 36.46 14.73
N ALA A 315 70.79 37.16 15.74
CA ALA A 315 70.97 38.59 16.02
C ALA A 315 72.48 38.92 16.23
N PRO A 316 72.97 40.19 16.39
CA PRO A 316 72.30 41.24 17.19
C PRO A 316 72.63 42.74 16.94
N HIS A 317 71.95 43.58 17.74
CA HIS A 317 72.33 44.87 18.36
C HIS A 317 72.44 46.21 17.59
N GLY A 318 71.83 47.22 18.24
CA GLY A 318 72.19 48.66 18.22
C GLY A 318 71.07 49.54 17.65
N GLY A 319 70.50 50.55 18.31
CA GLY A 319 70.72 51.19 19.60
C GLY A 319 69.99 52.55 19.64
N GLY A 320 69.62 53.01 20.85
CA GLY A 320 69.20 54.40 21.17
C GLY A 320 67.72 54.72 20.91
N GLY A 321 66.97 55.36 21.80
CA GLY A 321 67.23 56.01 23.08
C GLY A 321 65.99 56.87 23.41
N GLY A 322 65.55 56.89 24.67
CA GLY A 322 64.40 57.70 25.12
C GLY A 322 63.92 57.29 26.49
N ALA A 323 64.33 58.04 27.51
CA ALA A 323 64.05 57.83 28.94
C ALA A 323 62.93 58.81 29.42
N PRO A 324 62.68 59.02 30.74
CA PRO A 324 61.71 58.25 31.52
C PRO A 324 60.76 59.13 32.39
N ALA A 325 59.72 58.52 32.97
CA ALA A 325 59.06 58.90 34.24
C ALA A 325 58.09 57.75 34.60
N GLY A 326 58.03 57.14 35.78
CA GLY A 326 58.31 57.61 37.13
C GLY A 326 57.00 57.54 37.94
N GLY A 327 56.74 56.44 38.67
CA GLY A 327 55.57 56.29 39.54
C GLY A 327 55.50 54.91 40.24
N PRO A 328 55.65 54.82 41.57
CA PRO A 328 55.88 53.55 42.27
C PRO A 328 54.63 52.98 42.96
N GLY A 329 54.73 51.69 43.31
CA GLY A 329 54.35 51.25 44.65
C GLY A 329 53.06 50.44 44.77
N GLY A 330 53.18 49.13 44.59
CA GLY A 330 52.24 48.17 45.17
C GLY A 330 52.50 48.00 46.67
N HIS A 331 51.43 47.96 47.45
CA HIS A 331 51.45 47.48 48.83
C HIS A 331 51.06 46.00 48.88
N GLN A 332 51.92 45.24 49.54
CA GLN A 332 51.82 43.81 49.83
C GLN A 332 50.92 43.56 51.05
N LYS A 333 50.10 42.51 50.99
CA LYS A 333 49.49 41.88 52.17
C LYS A 333 50.16 40.52 52.37
N HIS A 334 50.76 40.38 53.56
CA HIS A 334 51.18 39.19 54.33
C HIS A 334 52.03 38.12 53.64
#